data_AF-A0A222VY85-F1
#
_entry.id   AF-A0A222VY85-F1
#
_cell.length_a   1.000
_cell.length_b   1.000
_cell.length_c   1.000
_cell.angle_alpha   90.00
_cell.angle_beta   90.00
_cell.angle_gamma   90.00
#
_symmetry.space_group_name_H-M   'P 1'
#
loop_
_entity.id
_entity.type
_entity.pdbx_description
1 polymer ?
#
loop_
_entity_poly.entity_id
_entity_poly.type
_entity_poly.pdbx_seq_one_letter_code
_entity_poly.pdbx_strand_id
1 'polypeptide(L)'
;MQIGEVAARTGLSLRTIRYYEEVGVVTPSARSQGGFRLYTEPDLARLNLVRRMKPLGFLLDEVRELLDLLYPEPSEGACPTAVREDQRERLREFSVVAEERCAELRDTLRTAEAFAATLRERLGEPPPRTARAG
;
A
#
# COMPACT_ATOMS: atom_id res chain seq x y z
N MET A 1 1.21 15.09 13.02
CA MET A 1 2.57 14.69 12.61
C MET A 1 3.01 15.51 11.41
N GLN A 2 4.26 15.96 11.35
CA GLN A 2 4.78 16.62 10.13
C GLN A 2 5.25 15.58 9.10
N ILE A 3 5.40 15.98 7.84
CA ILE A 3 5.76 15.09 6.73
C ILE A 3 7.04 14.26 6.96
N GLY A 4 8.03 14.79 7.70
CA GLY A 4 9.25 14.06 8.05
C GLY A 4 9.01 12.87 8.97
N GLU A 5 8.14 13.05 9.96
CA GLU A 5 7.73 11.97 10.86
C GLU A 5 6.89 10.92 10.12
N VAL A 6 6.01 11.37 9.20
CA VAL A 6 5.25 10.47 8.32
C VAL A 6 6.19 9.63 7.45
N ALA A 7 7.22 10.23 6.86
CA ALA A 7 8.22 9.50 6.09
C ALA A 7 8.94 8.43 6.91
N ALA A 8 9.37 8.77 8.13
CA ALA A 8 10.01 7.82 9.03
C ALA A 8 9.08 6.65 9.40
N ARG A 9 7.80 6.93 9.69
CA ARG A 9 6.82 5.90 10.10
C ARG A 9 6.31 5.04 8.95
N THR A 10 6.19 5.60 7.76
CA THR A 10 5.65 4.90 6.57
C THR A 10 6.74 4.28 5.70
N GLY A 11 8.01 4.66 5.89
CA GLY A 11 9.13 4.28 5.01
C GLY A 11 9.05 4.91 3.61
N LEU A 12 8.09 5.80 3.37
CA LEU A 12 7.96 6.50 2.09
C LEU A 12 8.89 7.71 2.06
N SER A 13 9.43 8.02 0.89
CA SER A 13 10.17 9.26 0.72
C SER A 13 9.25 10.47 0.84
N LEU A 14 9.81 11.63 1.25
CA LEU A 14 9.08 12.90 1.25
C LEU A 14 8.49 13.22 -0.13
N ARG A 15 9.22 12.89 -1.21
CA ARG A 15 8.76 13.06 -2.59
C ARG A 15 7.52 12.20 -2.87
N THR A 16 7.53 10.94 -2.44
CA THR A 16 6.41 10.01 -2.61
C THR A 16 5.16 10.48 -1.85
N ILE A 17 5.33 10.96 -0.62
CA ILE A 17 4.20 11.49 0.17
C ILE A 17 3.61 12.74 -0.51
N ARG A 18 4.45 13.67 -0.99
CA ARG A 18 3.98 14.85 -1.74
C ARG A 18 3.27 14.47 -3.04
N TYR A 19 3.81 13.49 -3.77
CA TYR A 19 3.14 12.97 -4.96
C TYR A 19 1.75 12.42 -4.65
N TYR A 20 1.61 11.63 -3.58
CA TYR A 20 0.30 11.12 -3.15
C TYR A 20 -0.65 12.21 -2.67
N GLU A 21 -0.14 13.31 -2.13
CA GLU A 21 -0.95 14.51 -1.87
C GLU A 21 -1.40 15.19 -3.16
N GLU A 22 -0.49 15.40 -4.12
CA GLU A 22 -0.78 16.05 -5.41
C GLU A 22 -1.82 15.28 -6.21
N VAL A 23 -1.74 13.95 -6.20
CA VAL A 23 -2.77 13.13 -6.85
C VAL A 23 -4.00 12.95 -5.96
N GLY A 24 -4.06 13.45 -4.72
CA GLY A 24 -5.27 13.35 -3.88
C GLY A 24 -5.55 11.95 -3.32
N VAL A 25 -4.51 11.14 -3.13
CA VAL A 25 -4.58 9.87 -2.41
C VAL A 25 -4.68 10.10 -0.89
N VAL A 26 -3.97 11.12 -0.41
CA VAL A 26 -4.00 11.57 0.98
C VAL A 26 -4.05 13.09 1.02
N THR A 27 -4.89 13.65 1.88
CA THR A 27 -4.92 15.10 2.13
C THR A 27 -4.44 15.33 3.56
N PRO A 28 -3.49 16.25 3.82
CA PRO A 28 -3.11 16.58 5.19
C PRO A 28 -4.34 17.04 5.97
N SER A 29 -4.63 16.37 7.08
CA SER A 29 -5.77 16.70 7.94
C SER A 29 -5.78 18.16 8.43
N ALA A 30 -4.61 18.79 8.57
CA ALA A 30 -4.51 20.18 8.98
C ALA A 30 -3.24 20.86 8.48
N ARG A 31 -3.17 22.17 8.71
CA ARG A 31 -1.93 22.95 8.65
C ARG A 31 -1.64 23.59 10.00
N SER A 32 -0.36 23.65 10.37
CA SER A 32 0.05 24.38 11.58
C SER A 32 -0.06 25.89 11.37
N GLN A 33 0.04 26.67 12.45
CA GLN A 33 0.06 28.14 12.35
C GLN A 33 1.18 28.68 11.46
N GLY A 34 2.31 27.96 11.35
CA GLY A 34 3.41 28.30 10.43
C GLY A 34 3.25 27.78 9.00
N GLY A 35 2.09 27.22 8.64
CA GLY A 35 1.78 26.71 7.30
C GLY A 35 2.28 25.29 7.00
N PHE A 36 2.87 24.61 7.97
CA PHE A 36 3.36 23.23 7.80
C PHE A 36 2.21 22.23 7.71
N ARG A 37 2.34 21.22 6.85
CA ARG A 37 1.37 20.12 6.72
C ARG A 37 1.37 19.25 7.96
N LEU A 38 0.18 18.97 8.48
CA LEU A 38 -0.05 18.09 9.61
C LEU A 38 -0.90 16.90 9.17
N TYR A 39 -0.36 15.71 9.40
CA TYR A 39 -1.00 14.44 9.12
C TYR A 39 -1.44 13.77 10.42
N THR A 40 -2.57 13.06 10.37
CA THR A 40 -3.15 12.26 11.45
C THR A 40 -2.95 10.77 11.21
N GLU A 41 -3.28 9.92 12.18
CA GLU A 41 -3.23 8.45 12.01
C GLU A 41 -4.07 7.93 10.82
N PRO A 42 -5.30 8.43 10.57
CA PRO A 42 -6.03 8.15 9.35
C PRO A 42 -5.23 8.42 8.06
N ASP A 43 -4.55 9.56 7.98
CA ASP A 43 -3.73 9.92 6.81
C ASP A 43 -2.60 8.89 6.60
N LEU A 44 -1.96 8.44 7.69
CA LEU A 44 -0.94 7.40 7.65
C LEU A 44 -1.52 6.05 7.21
N ALA A 45 -2.74 5.71 7.66
CA ALA A 45 -3.41 4.48 7.26
C ALA A 45 -3.66 4.45 5.75
N ARG A 46 -4.10 5.58 5.17
CA ARG A 46 -4.24 5.75 3.71
C ARG A 46 -2.91 5.55 2.98
N LEU A 47 -1.85 6.22 3.44
CA LEU A 47 -0.49 6.08 2.87
C LEU A 47 0.03 4.64 2.93
N ASN A 48 -0.17 3.95 4.06
CA ASN A 48 0.25 2.57 4.25
C ASN A 48 -0.56 1.59 3.39
N LEU A 49 -1.82 1.89 3.08
CA LEU A 49 -2.59 1.08 2.13
C LEU A 49 -2.00 1.17 0.73
N VAL A 50 -1.75 2.40 0.24
CA VAL A 50 -1.16 2.63 -1.09
C VAL A 50 0.19 1.93 -1.23
N ARG A 51 1.03 2.01 -0.19
CA ARG A 51 2.32 1.33 -0.13
C ARG A 51 2.19 -0.20 -0.28
N ARG A 52 1.16 -0.81 0.30
CA ARG A 52 0.93 -2.28 0.23
C ARG A 52 0.35 -2.72 -1.10
N MET A 53 -0.49 -1.89 -1.72
CA MET A 53 -1.12 -2.20 -3.01
C MET A 53 -0.17 -2.04 -4.20
N LYS A 54 0.77 -1.09 -4.14
CA LYS A 54 1.67 -0.80 -5.27
C LYS A 54 2.50 -2.01 -5.75
N PRO A 55 3.14 -2.81 -4.88
CA PRO A 55 3.86 -4.01 -5.30
C PRO A 55 2.99 -5.09 -5.94
N LEU A 56 1.68 -5.09 -5.65
CA LEU A 56 0.72 -6.05 -6.22
C LEU A 56 0.19 -5.62 -7.60
N GLY A 57 0.65 -4.48 -8.12
CA GLY A 57 0.28 -4.01 -9.47
C GLY A 57 -1.02 -3.20 -9.54
N PHE A 58 -1.65 -2.87 -8.40
CA PHE A 58 -2.86 -2.05 -8.39
C PHE A 58 -2.61 -0.64 -8.98
N LEU A 59 -3.54 -0.22 -9.82
CA LEU A 59 -3.64 1.10 -10.41
C LEU A 59 -4.04 2.13 -9.36
N LEU A 60 -3.81 3.41 -9.67
CA LEU A 60 -4.11 4.49 -8.74
C LEU A 60 -5.61 4.58 -8.45
N ASP A 61 -6.46 4.32 -9.44
CA ASP A 61 -7.92 4.40 -9.29
C ASP A 61 -8.46 3.27 -8.42
N GLU A 62 -7.95 2.06 -8.56
CA GLU A 62 -8.25 0.91 -7.69
C GLU A 62 -7.84 1.19 -6.24
N VAL A 63 -6.69 1.87 -6.04
CA VAL A 63 -6.24 2.30 -4.72
C VAL A 63 -7.21 3.32 -4.12
N ARG A 64 -7.69 4.30 -4.90
CA ARG A 64 -8.68 5.28 -4.42
C ARG A 64 -9.97 4.62 -4.02
N GLU A 65 -10.46 3.72 -4.87
CA GLU A 65 -11.69 2.97 -4.61
C GLU A 65 -11.59 2.21 -3.28
N LEU A 66 -10.49 1.47 -3.06
CA LEU A 66 -10.31 0.74 -1.79
C LEU A 66 -10.14 1.69 -0.60
N LEU A 67 -9.51 2.86 -0.78
CA LEU A 67 -9.41 3.88 0.26
C LEU A 67 -10.78 4.41 0.66
N ASP A 68 -11.67 4.67 -0.29
CA ASP A 68 -13.01 5.20 -0.04
C ASP A 68 -13.92 4.14 0.62
N LEU A 69 -13.71 2.86 0.30
CA LEU A 69 -14.39 1.74 0.96
C LEU A 69 -13.95 1.55 2.43
N LEU A 70 -12.65 1.68 2.71
CA LEU A 70 -12.09 1.42 4.04
C LEU A 70 -12.08 2.63 4.97
N TYR A 71 -11.95 3.82 4.41
CA TYR A 71 -11.88 5.10 5.11
C TYR A 71 -12.87 6.08 4.48
N PRO A 72 -14.19 5.80 4.58
CA PRO A 72 -15.19 6.70 4.05
C PRO A 72 -15.10 8.04 4.78
N GLU A 73 -15.12 9.12 4.02
CA GLU A 73 -15.32 10.44 4.59
C GLU A 73 -16.69 10.48 5.28
N PRO A 74 -16.82 11.15 6.44
CA PRO A 74 -18.09 11.23 7.15
C PRO A 74 -19.12 11.96 6.27
N SER A 75 -19.99 11.19 5.63
CA SER A 75 -21.13 11.70 4.86
C SER A 75 -22.41 11.53 5.69
N GLU A 76 -23.15 12.63 5.84
CA GLU A 76 -24.45 12.63 6.51
C GLU A 76 -25.48 11.89 5.63
N GLY A 77 -26.00 10.75 6.11
CA GLY A 77 -27.30 10.24 5.64
C GLY A 77 -27.37 8.97 4.78
N ALA A 78 -26.38 8.06 4.80
CA ALA A 78 -26.50 6.80 4.06
C ALA A 78 -27.37 5.75 4.79
N CYS A 79 -28.26 5.10 4.03
CA CYS A 79 -29.09 3.99 4.51
C CYS A 79 -28.21 2.76 4.80
N PRO A 80 -28.13 2.21 6.03
CA PRO A 80 -26.90 1.55 6.43
C PRO A 80 -26.72 0.09 6.00
N THR A 81 -27.76 -0.66 5.65
CA THR A 81 -27.64 -2.14 5.51
C THR A 81 -27.25 -2.60 4.10
N ALA A 82 -27.95 -2.15 3.05
CA ALA A 82 -27.63 -2.54 1.66
C ALA A 82 -26.28 -1.97 1.20
N VAL A 83 -25.97 -0.72 1.58
CA VAL A 83 -24.65 -0.10 1.34
C VAL A 83 -23.52 -0.90 1.99
N ARG A 84 -23.77 -1.51 3.16
CA ARG A 84 -22.78 -2.37 3.83
C ARG A 84 -22.57 -3.73 3.14
N GLU A 85 -23.56 -4.26 2.44
CA GLU A 85 -23.42 -5.54 1.72
C GLU A 85 -22.65 -5.37 0.41
N ASP A 86 -22.98 -4.36 -0.38
CA ASP A 86 -22.26 -3.99 -1.61
C ASP A 86 -20.78 -3.66 -1.32
N GLN A 87 -20.53 -2.86 -0.28
CA GLN A 87 -19.16 -2.58 0.19
C GLN A 87 -18.39 -3.85 0.56
N ARG A 88 -19.04 -4.82 1.23
CA ARG A 88 -18.40 -6.09 1.60
C ARG A 88 -18.11 -6.95 0.38
N GLU A 89 -19.00 -6.98 -0.59
CA GLU A 89 -18.78 -7.70 -1.85
C GLU A 89 -17.59 -7.10 -2.60
N ARG A 90 -17.54 -5.77 -2.71
CA ARG A 90 -16.41 -5.10 -3.35
C ARG A 90 -15.08 -5.35 -2.63
N LEU A 91 -15.08 -5.36 -1.29
CA LEU A 91 -13.89 -5.74 -0.52
C LEU A 91 -13.46 -7.20 -0.76
N ARG A 92 -14.42 -8.12 -0.98
CA ARG A 92 -14.10 -9.51 -1.33
C ARG A 92 -13.44 -9.59 -2.70
N GLU A 93 -13.93 -8.84 -3.69
CA GLU A 93 -13.30 -8.77 -5.02
C GLU A 93 -11.84 -8.29 -4.91
N PHE A 94 -11.60 -7.22 -4.16
CA PHE A 94 -10.23 -6.76 -3.89
C PHE A 94 -9.37 -7.82 -3.19
N SER A 95 -9.92 -8.59 -2.24
CA SER A 95 -9.17 -9.66 -1.58
C SER A 95 -8.79 -10.78 -2.53
N VAL A 96 -9.69 -11.19 -3.44
CA VAL A 96 -9.42 -12.23 -4.43
C VAL A 96 -8.32 -11.78 -5.38
N VAL A 97 -8.42 -10.57 -5.92
CA VAL A 97 -7.38 -10.01 -6.80
C VAL A 97 -6.03 -9.92 -6.07
N ALA A 98 -6.02 -9.47 -4.81
CA ALA A 98 -4.79 -9.40 -4.03
C ALA A 98 -4.16 -10.78 -3.81
N GLU A 99 -4.97 -11.81 -3.55
CA GLU A 99 -4.52 -13.20 -3.38
C GLU A 99 -3.95 -13.79 -4.68
N GLU A 100 -4.61 -13.54 -5.82
CA GLU A 100 -4.13 -13.94 -7.15
C GLU A 100 -2.77 -13.28 -7.47
N ARG A 101 -2.65 -11.96 -7.29
CA ARG A 101 -1.37 -11.23 -7.50
C ARG A 101 -0.28 -11.72 -6.56
N CYS A 102 -0.61 -12.07 -5.32
CA CYS A 102 0.35 -12.69 -4.41
C CYS A 102 0.84 -14.05 -4.92
N ALA A 103 -0.05 -14.87 -5.49
CA ALA A 103 0.33 -16.15 -6.09
C ALA A 103 1.27 -15.95 -7.28
N GLU A 104 0.96 -15.03 -8.19
CA GLU A 104 1.82 -14.68 -9.34
C GLU A 104 3.22 -14.21 -8.90
N LEU A 105 3.29 -13.36 -7.87
CA LEU A 105 4.56 -12.89 -7.33
C LEU A 105 5.38 -14.03 -6.71
N ARG A 106 4.74 -14.98 -6.02
CA ARG A 106 5.43 -16.17 -5.48
C ARG A 106 5.98 -17.05 -6.60
N ASP A 107 5.24 -17.22 -7.69
CA ASP A 107 5.71 -17.99 -8.85
C ASP A 107 6.87 -17.31 -9.56
N THR A 108 6.80 -15.98 -9.70
CA THR A 108 7.90 -15.17 -10.23
C THR A 108 9.15 -15.31 -9.35
N LEU A 109 8.99 -15.21 -8.02
CA LEU A 109 10.09 -15.38 -7.07
C LEU A 109 10.72 -16.77 -7.18
N ARG A 110 9.89 -17.82 -7.19
CA ARG A 110 10.36 -19.21 -7.35
C ARG A 110 11.19 -19.40 -8.63
N THR A 111 10.75 -18.79 -9.73
CA THR A 111 11.47 -18.85 -11.01
C THR A 111 12.82 -18.13 -10.93
N ALA A 112 12.84 -16.93 -10.34
CA ALA A 112 14.06 -16.15 -10.15
C ALA A 112 15.06 -16.86 -9.23
N GLU A 113 14.60 -17.48 -8.14
CA GLU A 113 15.42 -18.26 -7.22
C GLU A 113 16.03 -19.49 -7.88
N ALA A 114 15.25 -20.22 -8.70
CA ALA A 114 15.75 -21.37 -9.47
C ALA A 114 16.83 -20.96 -10.49
N PHE A 115 16.64 -19.83 -11.16
CA PHE A 115 17.66 -19.27 -12.06
C PHE A 115 18.93 -18.89 -11.29
N ALA A 116 18.80 -18.19 -10.15
CA ALA A 116 19.94 -17.84 -9.30
C ALA A 116 20.68 -19.08 -8.75
N ALA A 117 19.96 -20.15 -8.42
CA ALA A 117 20.57 -21.42 -8.04
C ALA A 117 21.38 -22.05 -9.18
N THR A 118 20.83 -22.06 -10.40
CA THR A 118 21.51 -22.57 -11.60
C THR A 118 22.83 -21.84 -11.86
N LEU A 119 22.85 -20.51 -11.71
CA LEU A 119 24.09 -19.73 -11.86
C LEU A 119 25.13 -20.07 -10.77
N ARG A 120 24.70 -20.24 -9.51
CA ARG A 120 25.60 -20.60 -8.41
C ARG A 120 26.23 -21.97 -8.59
N GLU A 121 25.45 -22.97 -9.01
CA GLU A 121 25.96 -24.31 -9.30
C GLU A 121 27.05 -24.27 -10.38
N ARG A 122 26.87 -23.44 -11.41
CA ARG A 122 27.86 -23.24 -12.48
C ARG A 122 29.13 -22.53 -11.99
N LEU A 123 29.00 -21.62 -11.02
CA LEU A 123 30.13 -20.89 -10.43
C LEU A 123 30.83 -21.64 -9.29
N GLY A 124 30.25 -22.74 -8.79
CA GLY A 124 30.75 -23.47 -7.62
C GLY A 124 30.56 -22.74 -6.29
N GLU A 125 29.62 -21.79 -6.23
CA GLU A 125 29.39 -20.96 -5.04
C GLU A 125 28.42 -21.61 -4.05
N PRO A 126 28.69 -21.55 -2.73
CA PRO A 126 27.76 -22.04 -1.72
C PRO A 126 26.48 -21.20 -1.67
N PRO A 127 25.36 -21.73 -1.14
CA PRO A 127 24.11 -21.00 -1.05
C PRO A 127 24.24 -19.72 -0.22
N PRO A 128 23.49 -18.65 -0.59
CA PRO A 128 23.51 -17.41 0.16
C PRO A 128 23.08 -17.67 1.60
N ARG A 129 23.84 -17.13 2.55
CA ARG A 129 23.42 -17.10 3.95
C ARG A 129 22.23 -16.15 4.03
N THR A 130 21.01 -16.68 4.12
CA THR A 130 19.80 -15.86 4.23
C THR A 130 19.95 -14.93 5.44
N ALA A 131 19.99 -13.63 5.17
CA ALA A 131 19.98 -12.61 6.21
C ALA A 131 18.62 -12.67 6.91
N ARG A 132 18.62 -12.91 8.22
CA ARG A 132 17.45 -12.72 9.08
C ARG A 132 16.93 -11.30 8.84
N ALA A 133 15.76 -11.17 8.20
CA ALA A 133 15.01 -9.93 8.16
C ALA A 133 14.58 -9.60 9.60
N GLY A 134 15.06 -8.47 10.11
CA GLY A 134 14.63 -7.87 11.37
C GLY A 134 13.41 -6.99 11.19
#